data_AF-A0A963HXF0-F1
#
_entry.id   AF-A0A963HXF0-F1
#
_cell.length_a   1.000
_cell.length_b   1.000
_cell.length_c   1.000
_cell.angle_alpha   90.00
_cell.angle_beta   90.00
_cell.angle_gamma   90.00
#
_symmetry.space_group_name_H-M   'P 1'
#
loop_
_entity.id
_entity.type
_entity.pdbx_description
1 polymer ?
#
loop_
_entity_poly.entity_id
_entity_poly.type
_entity_poly.pdbx_seq_one_letter_code
_entity_poly.pdbx_strand_id
1 'polypeptide(L)'
;MNTTIKSTVLAALCSLSLTVAAKDVDPESGFIIDTDWELVKAQCTVCHSSKLVTAQRGSRKTWESIIRWMQATQGLWQFEPEMEGKIFDYLAANYPPGDSYRRKPLPPELRPPQ
;
A
#
# COMPACT_ATOMS: atom_id res chain seq x y z
N MET A 1 63.55 23.41 -10.32
CA MET A 1 63.18 22.74 -9.05
C MET A 1 61.84 23.28 -8.59
N ASN A 2 60.88 22.38 -8.41
CA ASN A 2 59.71 22.45 -7.52
C ASN A 2 58.60 23.46 -7.84
N THR A 3 57.29 23.16 -7.83
CA THR A 3 56.51 21.90 -7.72
C THR A 3 55.06 22.33 -8.04
N THR A 4 54.41 21.65 -8.97
CA THR A 4 52.98 21.83 -9.28
C THR A 4 52.14 21.06 -8.25
N ILE A 5 51.28 21.73 -7.47
CA ILE A 5 50.26 21.07 -6.65
C ILE A 5 48.89 21.60 -7.10
N LYS A 6 48.23 20.85 -7.98
CA LYS A 6 46.81 20.99 -8.28
C LYS A 6 46.05 20.23 -7.18
N SER A 7 45.55 20.93 -6.17
CA SER A 7 44.73 20.31 -5.12
C SER A 7 43.27 20.33 -5.56
N THR A 8 42.89 19.39 -6.44
CA THR A 8 41.50 19.06 -6.70
C THR A 8 40.93 18.39 -5.45
N VAL A 9 40.18 19.13 -4.63
CA VAL A 9 39.33 18.55 -3.60
C VAL A 9 38.14 17.90 -4.32
N LEU A 10 38.31 16.62 -4.69
CA LEU A 10 37.21 15.77 -5.14
C LEU A 10 36.42 15.37 -3.89
N ALA A 11 35.45 16.21 -3.51
CA ALA A 11 34.52 15.88 -2.44
C ALA A 11 33.71 14.65 -2.88
N ALA A 12 34.01 13.50 -2.29
CA ALA A 12 33.29 12.26 -2.47
C ALA A 12 31.83 12.43 -2.01
N LEU A 13 30.93 12.70 -2.96
CA LEU A 13 29.49 12.49 -2.76
C LEU A 13 29.28 10.98 -2.57
N CYS A 14 29.24 10.55 -1.31
CA CYS A 14 28.84 9.21 -0.95
C CYS A 14 27.34 9.07 -1.23
N SER A 15 27.00 8.49 -2.38
CA SER A 15 25.63 8.15 -2.75
C SER A 15 25.08 7.12 -1.76
N LEU A 16 24.30 7.56 -0.77
CA LEU A 16 23.51 6.67 0.07
C LEU A 16 22.39 6.08 -0.78
N SER A 17 22.61 4.90 -1.34
CA SER A 17 21.54 4.12 -1.96
C SER A 17 20.64 3.60 -0.85
N LEU A 18 19.47 4.22 -0.68
CA LEU A 18 18.45 3.74 0.24
C LEU A 18 17.84 2.46 -0.33
N THR A 19 18.30 1.30 0.13
CA THR A 19 17.67 0.03 -0.21
C THR A 19 16.33 -0.07 0.53
N VAL A 20 15.23 0.18 -0.18
CA VAL A 20 13.90 -0.22 0.30
C VAL A 20 13.84 -1.74 0.24
N ALA A 21 13.86 -2.38 1.39
CA ALA A 21 13.58 -3.81 1.49
C ALA A 21 12.12 -4.06 1.10
N ALA A 22 11.88 -5.05 0.23
CA ALA A 22 10.53 -5.53 -0.04
C ALA A 22 9.99 -6.22 1.23
N LYS A 23 8.75 -5.91 1.62
CA LYS A 23 8.09 -6.61 2.74
C LYS A 23 7.73 -8.04 2.33
N ASP A 24 7.83 -8.97 3.28
CA ASP A 24 7.39 -10.35 3.08
C ASP A 24 5.87 -10.44 2.91
N VAL A 25 5.41 -11.49 2.24
CA VAL A 25 4.00 -11.71 1.92
C VAL A 25 3.61 -13.14 2.30
N ASP A 26 2.45 -13.30 2.96
CA ASP A 26 1.88 -14.60 3.27
C ASP A 26 1.53 -15.35 1.97
N PRO A 27 2.11 -16.53 1.69
CA PRO A 27 1.91 -17.23 0.43
C PRO A 27 0.46 -17.70 0.21
N GLU A 28 -0.31 -17.88 1.28
CA GLU A 28 -1.71 -18.31 1.18
C GLU A 28 -2.64 -17.13 0.84
N SER A 29 -2.55 -16.04 1.61
CA SER A 29 -3.49 -14.93 1.48
C SER A 29 -2.99 -13.79 0.59
N GLY A 30 -1.69 -13.66 0.37
CA GLY A 30 -1.11 -12.50 -0.30
C GLY A 30 -1.09 -11.22 0.55
N PHE A 31 -1.40 -11.31 1.86
CA PHE A 31 -1.25 -10.19 2.78
C PHE A 31 0.22 -9.90 3.06
N ILE A 32 0.58 -8.62 3.20
CA ILE A 32 1.91 -8.21 3.64
C ILE A 32 2.09 -8.64 5.10
N ILE A 33 3.17 -9.35 5.41
CA ILE A 33 3.47 -9.77 6.78
C ILE A 33 3.98 -8.54 7.54
N ASP A 34 3.14 -8.02 8.43
CA ASP A 34 3.39 -6.86 9.29
C ASP A 34 2.55 -6.99 10.56
N THR A 35 2.72 -6.09 11.53
CA THR A 35 1.91 -6.08 12.77
C THR A 35 0.41 -6.14 12.45
N ASP A 36 -0.33 -7.00 13.15
CA ASP A 36 -1.79 -7.22 13.01
C ASP A 36 -2.28 -7.82 11.66
N TRP A 37 -1.39 -8.30 10.79
CA TRP A 37 -1.79 -8.88 9.50
C TRP A 37 -2.72 -10.11 9.64
N GLU A 38 -2.48 -10.97 10.64
CA GLU A 38 -3.29 -12.17 10.88
C GLU A 38 -4.71 -11.83 11.33
N LEU A 39 -4.87 -10.77 12.12
CA LEU A 39 -6.16 -10.24 12.51
C LEU A 39 -6.93 -9.81 11.25
N VAL A 40 -6.30 -9.05 10.36
CA VAL A 40 -6.92 -8.59 9.11
C VAL A 40 -7.25 -9.78 8.20
N LYS A 41 -6.34 -10.76 8.07
CA LYS A 41 -6.61 -12.01 7.34
C LYS A 41 -7.86 -12.68 7.90
N ALA A 42 -7.93 -12.90 9.21
CA ALA A 42 -9.06 -13.57 9.85
C ALA A 42 -10.40 -12.85 9.66
N GLN A 43 -10.43 -11.50 9.67
CA GLN A 43 -11.68 -10.75 9.52
C GLN A 43 -12.08 -10.52 8.05
N CYS A 44 -11.12 -10.32 7.15
CA CYS A 44 -11.38 -9.88 5.78
C CYS A 44 -11.45 -11.01 4.75
N THR A 45 -11.21 -12.27 5.13
CA THR A 45 -11.33 -13.43 4.22
C THR A 45 -12.53 -14.32 4.50
N VAL A 46 -13.40 -13.95 5.45
CA VAL A 46 -14.58 -14.76 5.80
C VAL A 46 -15.62 -14.79 4.69
N CYS A 47 -15.78 -13.69 3.95
CA CYS A 47 -16.84 -13.55 2.94
C CYS A 47 -16.33 -13.59 1.49
N HIS A 48 -15.06 -13.26 1.24
CA HIS A 48 -14.48 -13.20 -0.09
C HIS A 48 -12.98 -13.47 -0.06
N SER A 49 -12.39 -13.68 -1.24
CA SER A 49 -10.94 -13.87 -1.37
C SER A 49 -10.16 -12.64 -0.87
N SER A 50 -9.02 -12.90 -0.23
CA SER A 50 -8.03 -11.87 0.12
C SER A 50 -7.55 -11.05 -1.07
N LYS A 51 -7.59 -11.60 -2.30
CA LYS A 51 -7.21 -10.88 -3.52
C LYS A 51 -8.01 -9.60 -3.74
N LEU A 52 -9.28 -9.56 -3.34
CA LEU A 52 -10.09 -8.35 -3.44
C LEU A 52 -9.56 -7.26 -2.49
N VAL A 53 -9.15 -7.66 -1.28
CA VAL A 53 -8.59 -6.76 -0.27
C VAL A 53 -7.23 -6.24 -0.72
N THR A 54 -6.34 -7.14 -1.15
CA THR A 54 -4.96 -6.79 -1.55
C THR A 54 -4.87 -6.08 -2.88
N ALA A 55 -5.93 -6.06 -3.70
CA ALA A 55 -6.05 -5.22 -4.89
C ALA A 55 -6.49 -3.78 -4.56
N GLN A 56 -7.13 -3.56 -3.41
CA GLN A 56 -7.66 -2.26 -3.03
C GLN A 56 -6.58 -1.38 -2.40
N ARG A 57 -6.70 -0.06 -2.59
CA ARG A 57 -5.79 0.95 -2.06
C ARG A 57 -6.59 2.07 -1.43
N GLY A 58 -6.14 2.59 -0.30
CA GLY A 58 -6.90 3.60 0.42
C GLY A 58 -6.15 4.25 1.56
N SER A 59 -6.53 5.48 1.88
CA SER A 59 -6.17 6.11 3.15
C SER A 59 -6.90 5.40 4.29
N ARG A 60 -6.51 5.66 5.55
CA ARG A 60 -7.24 5.16 6.73
C ARG A 60 -8.74 5.47 6.64
N LYS A 61 -9.10 6.71 6.30
CA LYS A 61 -10.50 7.14 6.12
C LYS A 61 -11.20 6.40 4.98
N THR A 62 -10.48 6.09 3.91
CA THR A 62 -11.02 5.31 2.78
C THR A 62 -11.35 3.88 3.23
N TRP A 63 -10.43 3.23 3.95
CA TRP A 63 -10.63 1.89 4.48
C TRP A 63 -11.76 1.83 5.51
N GLU A 64 -11.81 2.81 6.41
CA GLU A 64 -12.93 2.98 7.33
C GLU A 64 -14.26 3.07 6.56
N SER A 65 -14.35 3.93 5.54
CA SER A 65 -15.57 4.09 4.75
C SER A 65 -16.01 2.79 4.06
N ILE A 66 -15.06 2.01 3.55
CA ILE A 66 -15.32 0.70 2.92
C ILE A 66 -15.85 -0.29 3.97
N ILE A 67 -15.22 -0.37 5.15
CA ILE A 67 -15.64 -1.28 6.21
C ILE A 67 -17.01 -0.90 6.77
N ARG A 68 -17.28 0.40 6.94
CA ARG A 68 -18.62 0.91 7.30
C ARG A 68 -19.67 0.54 6.26
N TRP A 69 -19.35 0.64 4.97
CA TRP A 69 -20.24 0.20 3.90
C TRP A 69 -20.49 -1.32 3.95
N MET A 70 -19.45 -2.13 4.19
CA MET A 70 -19.59 -3.59 4.34
C MET A 70 -20.46 -3.94 5.55
N GLN A 71 -20.30 -3.24 6.66
CA GLN A 71 -21.11 -3.42 7.86
C GLN A 71 -22.57 -3.04 7.62
N ALA A 72 -22.83 -1.94 6.91
CA ALA A 72 -24.18 -1.48 6.62
C ALA A 72 -24.91 -2.31 5.55
N THR A 73 -24.19 -2.90 4.60
CA THR A 73 -24.81 -3.48 3.39
C THR A 73 -24.48 -4.93 3.12
N GLN A 74 -23.33 -5.43 3.58
CA GLN A 74 -22.82 -6.78 3.27
C GLN A 74 -22.89 -7.72 4.48
N GLY A 75 -23.37 -7.26 5.63
CA GLY A 75 -23.54 -8.06 6.84
C GLY A 75 -22.23 -8.29 7.62
N LEU A 76 -21.19 -7.48 7.39
CA LEU A 76 -20.00 -7.50 8.23
C LEU A 76 -20.38 -7.06 9.66
N TRP A 77 -19.95 -7.81 10.67
CA TRP A 77 -20.22 -7.48 12.06
C TRP A 77 -19.47 -6.22 12.50
N GLN A 78 -19.93 -5.64 13.61
CA GLN A 78 -19.19 -4.56 14.27
C GLN A 78 -17.93 -5.14 14.93
N PHE A 79 -16.80 -4.46 14.74
CA PHE A 79 -15.56 -4.79 15.43
C PHE A 79 -15.51 -4.05 16.75
N GLU A 80 -14.85 -4.63 17.74
CA GLU A 80 -14.49 -3.89 18.95
C GLU A 80 -13.55 -2.72 18.62
N PRO A 81 -13.65 -1.56 19.30
CA PRO A 81 -12.93 -0.35 18.90
C PRO A 81 -11.41 -0.52 18.77
N GLU A 82 -10.80 -1.31 19.64
CA GLU A 82 -9.36 -1.59 19.57
C GLU A 82 -9.00 -2.43 18.32
N MET A 83 -9.80 -3.46 18.03
CA MET A 83 -9.62 -4.32 16.87
C MET A 83 -9.77 -3.52 15.57
N GLU A 84 -10.78 -2.67 15.52
CA GLU A 84 -11.02 -1.79 14.40
C GLU A 84 -9.83 -0.86 14.12
N GLY A 85 -9.28 -0.26 15.19
CA GLY A 85 -8.10 0.59 15.10
C GLY A 85 -6.95 -0.11 14.39
N LYS A 86 -6.63 -1.34 14.83
CA LYS A 86 -5.58 -2.20 14.27
C LYS A 86 -5.82 -2.54 12.81
N ILE A 87 -7.05 -2.95 12.45
CA ILE A 87 -7.42 -3.27 11.06
C ILE A 87 -7.20 -2.05 10.16
N PHE A 88 -7.67 -0.88 10.57
CA PHE A 88 -7.53 0.34 9.79
C PHE A 88 -6.06 0.79 9.66
N ASP A 89 -5.26 0.61 10.71
CA ASP A 89 -3.84 1.01 10.71
C ASP A 89 -3.04 0.11 9.78
N TYR A 90 -3.23 -1.20 9.90
CA TYR A 90 -2.60 -2.18 9.02
C TYR A 90 -2.97 -1.92 7.54
N LEU A 91 -4.26 -1.77 7.23
CA LEU A 91 -4.71 -1.57 5.85
C LEU A 91 -4.17 -0.27 5.24
N ALA A 92 -4.15 0.82 6.01
CA ALA A 92 -3.63 2.10 5.54
C ALA A 92 -2.11 2.09 5.36
N ALA A 93 -1.37 1.43 6.26
CA ALA A 93 0.08 1.35 6.19
C ALA A 93 0.57 0.45 5.04
N ASN A 94 -0.14 -0.65 4.79
CA ASN A 94 0.29 -1.67 3.83
C ASN A 94 -0.36 -1.55 2.45
N TYR A 95 -1.52 -0.91 2.37
CA TYR A 95 -2.26 -0.68 1.12
C TYR A 95 -2.66 0.81 0.98
N PRO A 96 -1.69 1.75 1.01
CA PRO A 96 -1.96 3.19 0.95
C PRO A 96 -2.50 3.62 -0.42
N PRO A 97 -3.03 4.84 -0.59
CA PRO A 97 -3.35 5.38 -1.91
C PRO A 97 -2.13 5.30 -2.84
N GLY A 98 -2.32 4.87 -4.08
CA GLY A 98 -1.27 4.89 -5.11
C GLY A 98 -1.24 6.21 -5.90
N ASP A 99 -0.09 6.53 -6.49
CA ASP A 99 0.17 7.79 -7.21
C ASP A 99 -0.73 8.05 -8.43
N SER A 100 -1.42 7.03 -8.95
CA SER A 100 -2.34 7.20 -10.08
C SER A 100 -3.38 6.06 -10.15
N TYR A 101 -4.55 6.30 -9.55
CA TYR A 101 -5.65 5.32 -9.58
C TYR A 101 -6.54 5.45 -10.84
N ARG A 102 -6.43 6.54 -11.60
CA ARG A 102 -7.19 6.65 -12.85
C ARG A 102 -6.35 6.09 -13.99
N ARG A 103 -6.83 5.01 -14.63
CA ARG A 103 -6.37 4.62 -15.96
C ARG A 103 -6.32 5.88 -16.82
N LYS A 104 -5.20 6.14 -17.50
CA LYS A 104 -5.10 7.26 -18.44
C LYS A 104 -6.29 7.18 -19.41
N PRO A 105 -6.90 8.33 -19.78
CA PRO A 105 -7.93 8.34 -20.82
C PRO A 105 -7.43 7.61 -22.07
N LEU A 106 -8.34 6.92 -22.78
CA LEU A 106 -8.00 6.32 -24.06
C LEU A 106 -7.46 7.42 -25.00
N PRO A 107 -6.30 7.18 -25.65
CA PRO A 107 -5.82 8.06 -26.71
C PRO A 107 -6.91 8.31 -27.75
N PRO A 108 -6.99 9.52 -28.34
CA PRO A 108 -8.03 9.85 -29.33
C PRO A 108 -8.19 8.83 -30.45
N GLU A 109 -7.10 8.18 -30.86
CA GLU A 109 -7.01 7.20 -31.94
C GLU A 109 -7.65 5.85 -31.59
N LEU A 110 -7.80 5.57 -30.29
CA LEU A 110 -8.41 4.34 -29.76
C LEU A 110 -9.85 4.56 -29.27
N ARG A 111 -10.42 5.77 -29.45
CA ARG A 111 -11.81 6.06 -29.11
C ARG A 111 -12.73 5.66 -30.28
N PRO A 112 -13.97 5.21 -30.01
CA PRO A 112 -14.98 5.05 -31.05
C PRO A 112 -15.29 6.39 -31.75
N PRO A 113 -15.86 6.36 -32.98
CA PRO A 113 -16.39 7.56 -33.62
C PRO A 113 -17.41 8.25 -32.70
N GLN A 114 -17.38 9.58 -32.64
CA GLN A 114 -18.36 10.38 -31.88
C GLN A 114 -19.59 10.73 -32.71
#